data_AF-A0A817PQS9-F1
#
_entry.id   AF-A0A817PQS9-F1
#
_cell.length_a   1.000
_cell.length_b   1.000
_cell.length_c   1.000
_cell.angle_alpha   90.00
_cell.angle_beta   90.00
_cell.angle_gamma   90.00
#
_symmetry.space_group_name_H-M   'P 1'
#
loop_
_entity.id
_entity.type
_entity.pdbx_description
1 polymer ?
#
loop_
_entity_poly.entity_id
_entity_poly.type
_entity_poly.pdbx_seq_one_letter_code
_entity_poly.pdbx_strand_id
1 'polypeptide(L)'
;MNTQNRLHIIWLNETQLIADDYVHSGFSSFINNIANNIGGITISHDRHECIDQIHEISQQENKTTKILLIILTPLSLEDIVKSAFVQLMEDLVEVDSMYLFSFNTTKNLIHLPEGTKIRGFHTGFDVFPATTAEESETASDDQIEQQQKSLWKSRLKSEDFIFNSLPSLDASASSSSISQENTTRQEADFMYAELLRGILIDIDSTEDEMIHYCRQKYAANKKQLAYIEEFKEYYDPCNAIFWYTRDTFLYRLLNTALREQDIDTLYALRYFIKHLHEQLMELYTSSITKADNTEDQYTETTFLSTTATKELAEFFIGGNTSNDNTSDVKEGTKHILFKIEIDKTVNKFPYANISGKSAFGDDEGEILFTMGAVFRIVSVNETDNSLLNVTLKLTGEEDEDLHKLTVHMKADIVQPIPLISLAKLMGATARYMKAEQFYLLSLNDSVVTQDAGCIAAVYNDLGLNYKLMKQMDEAVKCFQTSIDLKIKYLTNAHINPSLAITYSNLG
;
A
#
# COMPACT_ATOMS: atom_id res chain seq x y z
N MET A 1 -36.25 30.60 -15.38
CA MET A 1 -35.81 29.74 -16.49
C MET A 1 -34.45 30.21 -16.96
N ASN A 2 -33.40 29.55 -16.47
CA ASN A 2 -32.13 29.32 -17.16
C ASN A 2 -31.42 28.23 -16.36
N THR A 3 -31.87 26.99 -16.54
CA THR A 3 -31.14 25.78 -16.10
C THR A 3 -29.96 25.61 -17.04
N GLN A 4 -28.88 26.34 -16.79
CA GLN A 4 -27.59 26.06 -17.41
C GLN A 4 -27.12 24.72 -16.85
N ASN A 5 -27.07 23.68 -17.70
CA ASN A 5 -26.39 22.43 -17.37
C ASN A 5 -24.95 22.78 -16.99
N ARG A 6 -24.61 22.69 -15.70
CA ARG A 6 -23.25 22.88 -15.20
C ARG A 6 -22.48 21.59 -15.42
N LEU A 7 -21.34 21.70 -16.09
CA LEU A 7 -20.41 20.60 -16.28
C LEU A 7 -19.31 20.72 -15.21
N HIS A 8 -19.11 19.68 -14.39
CA HIS A 8 -18.03 19.64 -13.41
C HIS A 8 -16.92 18.71 -13.90
N ILE A 9 -15.67 19.15 -13.82
CA ILE A 9 -14.53 18.36 -14.29
C ILE A 9 -13.84 17.73 -13.09
N ILE A 10 -13.68 16.40 -13.10
CA ILE A 10 -12.86 15.69 -12.13
C ILE A 10 -11.63 15.16 -12.86
N TRP A 11 -10.46 15.49 -12.35
CA TRP A 11 -9.19 15.00 -12.87
C TRP A 11 -8.57 14.01 -11.89
N LEU A 12 -8.60 12.74 -12.25
CA LEU A 12 -7.85 11.69 -11.57
C LEU A 12 -6.40 11.63 -12.09
N ASN A 13 -5.43 12.00 -11.26
CA ASN A 13 -4.00 11.89 -11.54
C ASN A 13 -3.38 10.73 -10.75
N GLU A 14 -3.29 9.55 -11.38
CA GLU A 14 -2.76 8.34 -10.72
C GLU A 14 -1.22 8.31 -10.65
N THR A 15 -0.53 9.34 -11.16
CA THR A 15 0.85 9.13 -11.62
C THR A 15 1.92 9.63 -10.67
N GLN A 16 1.58 10.38 -9.60
CA GLN A 16 2.50 10.97 -8.58
C GLN A 16 3.74 11.71 -9.12
N LEU A 17 3.97 11.75 -10.43
CA LEU A 17 5.19 12.19 -11.12
C LEU A 17 5.11 13.63 -11.63
N ILE A 18 3.93 14.27 -11.56
CA ILE A 18 3.71 15.63 -12.07
C ILE A 18 3.26 16.51 -10.91
N ALA A 19 4.02 17.58 -10.65
CA ALA A 19 3.60 18.65 -9.74
C ALA A 19 2.41 19.42 -10.34
N ASP A 20 1.44 19.79 -9.50
CA ASP A 20 0.17 20.44 -9.88
C ASP A 20 0.33 21.66 -10.81
N ASP A 21 1.45 22.39 -10.71
CA ASP A 21 1.75 23.55 -11.54
C ASP A 21 1.95 23.22 -13.04
N TYR A 22 2.41 22.01 -13.37
CA TYR A 22 2.64 21.59 -14.76
C TYR A 22 1.38 21.05 -15.43
N VAL A 23 0.56 20.35 -14.65
CA VAL A 23 -0.82 19.94 -14.97
C VAL A 23 -1.61 21.15 -15.47
N HIS A 24 -1.50 22.31 -14.82
CA HIS A 24 -2.20 23.54 -15.22
C HIS A 24 -1.78 24.14 -16.58
N SER A 25 -0.53 24.00 -17.02
CA SER A 25 0.00 24.72 -18.18
C SER A 25 -0.44 24.14 -19.54
N GLY A 26 -0.38 22.81 -19.70
CA GLY A 26 -0.90 22.12 -20.90
C GLY A 26 -2.42 22.04 -20.91
N PHE A 27 -3.03 21.96 -19.73
CA PHE A 27 -4.47 21.86 -19.52
C PHE A 27 -5.22 23.17 -19.76
N SER A 28 -4.59 24.33 -19.51
CA SER A 28 -5.20 25.64 -19.77
C SER A 28 -5.60 25.81 -21.24
N SER A 29 -4.85 25.23 -22.19
CA SER A 29 -5.22 25.24 -23.62
C SER A 29 -6.47 24.41 -23.93
N PHE A 30 -6.67 23.30 -23.23
CA PHE A 30 -7.83 22.40 -23.42
C PHE A 30 -9.09 22.96 -22.74
N ILE A 31 -8.95 23.46 -21.50
CA ILE A 31 -10.01 24.10 -20.73
C ILE A 31 -10.50 25.40 -21.38
N ASN A 32 -9.59 26.23 -21.92
CA ASN A 32 -9.97 27.48 -22.60
C ASN A 32 -10.88 27.25 -23.83
N ASN A 33 -10.89 26.05 -24.41
CA ASN A 33 -11.82 25.68 -25.49
C ASN A 33 -13.21 25.25 -25.00
N ILE A 34 -13.37 24.91 -23.71
CA ILE A 34 -14.61 24.36 -23.10
C ILE A 34 -15.22 25.35 -22.08
N ALA A 35 -14.55 26.47 -21.84
CA ALA A 35 -14.71 27.39 -20.69
C ALA A 35 -16.09 28.06 -20.47
N ASN A 36 -17.05 27.96 -21.39
CA ASN A 36 -18.31 28.70 -21.25
C ASN A 36 -19.38 28.01 -20.38
N ASN A 37 -19.19 26.75 -19.94
CA ASN A 37 -20.19 25.98 -19.17
C ASN A 37 -19.64 25.19 -17.96
N ILE A 38 -18.41 25.47 -17.49
CA ILE A 38 -17.78 24.73 -16.39
C ILE A 38 -18.24 25.27 -15.04
N GLY A 39 -18.82 24.40 -14.20
CA GLY A 39 -19.27 24.70 -12.84
C GLY A 39 -18.14 24.63 -11.79
N GLY A 40 -17.12 23.80 -12.04
CA GLY A 40 -15.93 23.64 -11.20
C GLY A 40 -14.95 22.60 -11.75
N ILE A 41 -13.72 22.60 -11.21
CA ILE A 41 -12.67 21.61 -11.50
C ILE A 41 -12.14 21.09 -10.17
N THR A 42 -12.12 19.77 -10.00
CA THR A 42 -11.55 19.08 -8.83
C THR A 42 -10.46 18.12 -9.30
N ILE A 43 -9.38 18.03 -8.54
CA ILE A 43 -8.28 17.08 -8.79
C ILE A 43 -8.35 15.98 -7.72
N SER A 44 -8.23 14.74 -8.15
CA SER A 44 -8.15 13.54 -7.30
C SER A 44 -6.83 12.84 -7.58
N HIS A 45 -6.19 12.31 -6.54
CA HIS A 45 -4.87 11.68 -6.65
C HIS A 45 -4.95 10.15 -6.61
N ASP A 46 -6.10 9.61 -6.23
CA ASP A 46 -6.38 8.19 -6.24
C ASP A 46 -7.85 7.93 -6.61
N ARG A 47 -8.13 6.68 -6.97
CA ARG A 47 -9.45 6.24 -7.44
C ARG A 47 -10.54 6.36 -6.38
N HIS A 48 -10.21 6.16 -5.10
CA HIS A 48 -11.17 6.26 -4.01
C HIS A 48 -11.53 7.72 -3.76
N GLU A 49 -10.53 8.62 -3.73
CA GLU A 49 -10.77 10.07 -3.66
C GLU A 49 -11.64 10.55 -4.83
N CYS A 50 -11.40 10.04 -6.04
CA CYS A 50 -12.24 10.36 -7.20
C CYS A 50 -13.70 9.93 -7.01
N ILE A 51 -13.95 8.73 -6.47
CA ILE A 51 -15.30 8.23 -6.21
C ILE A 51 -15.98 9.06 -5.12
N ASP A 52 -15.29 9.35 -4.02
CA ASP A 52 -15.79 10.19 -2.93
C ASP A 52 -16.17 11.58 -3.44
N GLN A 53 -15.33 12.19 -4.29
CA GLN A 53 -15.59 13.50 -4.89
C GLN A 53 -16.80 13.47 -5.85
N ILE A 54 -16.93 12.42 -6.67
CA ILE A 54 -18.12 12.22 -7.52
C ILE A 54 -19.37 12.17 -6.64
N HIS A 55 -19.32 11.41 -5.54
CA HIS A 55 -20.44 11.28 -4.63
C HIS A 55 -20.77 12.60 -3.92
N GLU A 56 -19.77 13.32 -3.44
CA GLU A 56 -19.95 14.63 -2.79
C GLU A 56 -20.57 15.66 -3.76
N ILE A 57 -20.09 15.73 -5.00
CA ILE A 57 -20.65 16.61 -6.03
C ILE A 57 -22.10 16.24 -6.35
N SER A 58 -22.41 14.93 -6.40
CA SER A 58 -23.76 14.44 -6.64
C SER A 58 -24.76 14.81 -5.53
N GLN A 59 -24.28 15.00 -4.30
CA GLN A 59 -25.11 15.35 -3.14
C GLN A 59 -25.22 16.87 -2.91
N GLN A 60 -24.16 17.63 -3.20
CA GLN A 60 -24.11 19.08 -2.93
C GLN A 60 -24.78 19.93 -4.02
N GLU A 61 -24.70 19.50 -5.28
CA GLU A 61 -25.32 20.20 -6.40
C GLU A 61 -26.59 19.46 -6.84
N ASN A 62 -27.70 20.18 -7.05
CA ASN A 62 -28.94 19.61 -7.58
C ASN A 62 -28.64 18.65 -8.75
N LYS A 63 -29.37 17.51 -8.81
CA LYS A 63 -29.34 16.36 -9.77
C LYS A 63 -29.09 16.61 -11.27
N THR A 64 -28.83 17.84 -11.70
CA THR A 64 -28.59 18.27 -13.07
C THR A 64 -27.09 18.48 -13.41
N THR A 65 -26.17 18.38 -12.45
CA THR A 65 -24.72 18.50 -12.73
C THR A 65 -24.21 17.24 -13.42
N LYS A 66 -23.54 17.41 -14.57
CA LYS A 66 -22.90 16.33 -15.32
C LYS A 66 -21.39 16.36 -15.09
N ILE A 67 -20.78 15.20 -14.90
CA ILE A 67 -19.35 15.07 -14.61
C ILE A 67 -18.61 14.67 -15.89
N LEU A 68 -17.54 15.40 -16.18
CA LEU A 68 -16.53 15.02 -17.18
C LEU A 68 -15.30 14.54 -16.42
N LEU A 69 -14.97 13.26 -16.57
CA LEU A 69 -13.86 12.62 -15.86
C LEU A 69 -12.63 12.51 -16.77
N ILE A 70 -11.50 13.03 -16.29
CA ILE A 70 -10.22 12.97 -16.96
C ILE A 70 -9.31 12.05 -16.15
N ILE A 71 -8.85 10.96 -16.76
CA ILE A 71 -8.00 9.97 -16.08
C ILE A 71 -6.62 10.04 -16.69
N LEU A 72 -5.64 10.40 -15.87
CA LEU A 72 -4.22 10.32 -16.18
C LEU A 72 -3.63 9.12 -15.46
N THR A 73 -3.19 8.13 -16.22
CA THR A 73 -2.78 6.82 -15.69
C THR A 73 -1.43 6.38 -16.26
N PRO A 74 -0.59 5.68 -15.47
CA PRO A 74 0.60 5.03 -16.00
C PRO A 74 0.26 3.74 -16.78
N LEU A 75 -0.98 3.23 -16.66
CA LEU A 75 -1.42 2.02 -17.33
C LEU A 75 -1.48 2.18 -18.85
N SER A 76 -1.34 1.07 -19.58
CA SER A 76 -1.62 1.05 -21.01
C SER A 76 -3.10 1.36 -21.27
N LEU A 77 -3.41 1.89 -22.45
CA LEU A 77 -4.81 2.18 -22.82
C LEU A 77 -5.69 0.92 -22.80
N GLU A 78 -5.14 -0.26 -23.06
CA GLU A 78 -5.90 -1.51 -23.04
C GLU A 78 -6.24 -1.93 -21.60
N ASP A 79 -5.30 -1.75 -20.68
CA ASP A 79 -5.46 -2.13 -19.26
C ASP A 79 -6.42 -1.19 -18.53
N ILE A 80 -6.34 0.12 -18.81
CA ILE A 80 -7.24 1.08 -18.16
C ILE A 80 -8.69 0.90 -18.61
N VAL A 81 -8.93 0.63 -19.91
CA VAL A 81 -10.28 0.39 -20.42
C VAL A 81 -10.88 -0.89 -19.84
N LYS A 82 -10.06 -1.92 -19.58
CA LYS A 82 -10.48 -3.17 -18.93
C LYS A 82 -10.53 -3.08 -17.40
N SER A 83 -10.10 -1.96 -16.81
CA SER A 83 -10.07 -1.83 -15.36
C SER A 83 -11.48 -1.81 -14.77
N ALA A 84 -11.65 -2.45 -13.61
CA ALA A 84 -12.91 -2.43 -12.86
C ALA A 84 -13.35 -0.99 -12.52
N PHE A 85 -12.40 -0.07 -12.39
CA PHE A 85 -12.66 1.34 -12.14
C PHE A 85 -13.37 2.03 -13.31
N VAL A 86 -12.87 1.88 -14.54
CA VAL A 86 -13.51 2.50 -15.71
C VAL A 86 -14.89 1.88 -15.97
N GLN A 87 -15.04 0.56 -15.77
CA GLN A 87 -16.34 -0.10 -15.86
C GLN A 87 -17.35 0.47 -14.85
N LEU A 88 -16.93 0.69 -13.60
CA LEU A 88 -17.76 1.34 -12.59
C LEU A 88 -18.17 2.75 -13.01
N MET A 89 -17.24 3.55 -13.55
CA MET A 89 -17.53 4.91 -14.03
C MET A 89 -18.47 4.93 -15.24
N GLU A 90 -18.45 3.89 -16.09
CA GLU A 90 -19.41 3.75 -17.18
C GLU A 90 -20.86 3.58 -16.68
N ASP A 91 -21.04 2.92 -15.55
CA ASP A 91 -22.35 2.66 -14.95
C ASP A 91 -22.94 3.87 -14.20
N LEU A 92 -22.11 4.84 -13.78
CA LEU A 92 -22.54 6.01 -13.00
C LEU A 92 -23.27 7.06 -13.84
N VAL A 93 -24.53 7.37 -13.49
CA VAL A 93 -25.39 8.30 -14.24
C VAL A 93 -24.84 9.74 -14.25
N GLU A 94 -24.11 10.10 -13.21
CA GLU A 94 -23.49 11.40 -13.00
C GLU A 94 -22.31 11.64 -13.97
N VAL A 95 -21.61 10.57 -14.37
CA VAL A 95 -20.51 10.63 -15.34
C VAL A 95 -21.10 10.67 -16.74
N ASP A 96 -20.88 11.78 -17.45
CA ASP A 96 -21.38 11.99 -18.82
C ASP A 96 -20.33 11.59 -19.86
N SER A 97 -19.05 11.87 -19.59
CA SER A 97 -17.95 11.56 -20.49
C SER A 97 -16.62 11.32 -19.77
N MET A 98 -15.81 10.44 -20.36
CA MET A 98 -14.45 10.12 -19.89
C MET A 98 -13.40 10.39 -20.97
N TYR A 99 -12.28 10.97 -20.56
CA TYR A 99 -11.09 11.15 -21.40
C TYR A 99 -9.90 10.47 -20.73
N LEU A 100 -9.21 9.62 -21.49
CA LEU A 100 -8.12 8.78 -20.97
C LEU A 100 -6.78 9.26 -21.52
N PHE A 101 -5.87 9.57 -20.61
CA PHE A 101 -4.50 10.02 -20.88
C PHE A 101 -3.54 8.96 -20.36
N SER A 102 -2.75 8.38 -21.25
CA SER A 102 -1.74 7.36 -20.91
C SER A 102 -0.36 7.81 -21.38
N PHE A 103 0.66 7.54 -20.55
CA PHE A 103 2.06 7.78 -20.91
C PHE A 103 2.63 6.76 -21.90
N ASN A 104 1.94 5.64 -22.11
CA ASN A 104 2.43 4.62 -23.02
C ASN A 104 2.33 5.12 -24.48
N THR A 105 3.45 5.11 -25.20
CA THR A 105 3.59 5.63 -26.56
C THR A 105 3.06 4.66 -27.63
N THR A 106 2.69 3.43 -27.26
CA THR A 106 2.10 2.47 -28.20
C THR A 106 0.66 2.88 -28.54
N LYS A 107 0.49 3.51 -29.71
CA LYS A 107 -0.83 3.71 -30.34
C LYS A 107 -1.41 2.36 -30.79
N ASN A 108 -1.98 1.61 -29.84
CA ASN A 108 -2.86 0.52 -30.21
C ASN A 108 -4.22 1.11 -30.58
N LEU A 109 -4.73 0.81 -31.77
CA LEU A 109 -6.12 1.13 -32.14
C LEU A 109 -7.03 0.26 -31.28
N ILE A 110 -7.58 0.83 -30.21
CA ILE A 110 -8.58 0.14 -29.39
C ILE A 110 -9.95 0.37 -30.02
N HIS A 111 -10.61 -0.73 -30.39
CA HIS A 111 -12.02 -0.71 -30.73
C HIS A 111 -12.85 -0.62 -29.46
N LEU A 112 -13.46 0.53 -29.21
CA LEU A 112 -14.44 0.69 -28.13
C LEU A 112 -15.81 0.12 -28.57
N PRO A 113 -16.56 -0.51 -27.65
CA PRO A 113 -17.97 -0.85 -27.87
C PRO A 113 -18.80 0.39 -28.24
N GLU A 114 -19.80 0.24 -29.11
CA GLU A 114 -20.75 1.33 -29.40
C GLU A 114 -21.56 1.65 -28.13
N GLY A 115 -21.53 2.91 -27.69
CA GLY A 115 -22.30 3.39 -26.53
C GLY A 115 -21.48 3.70 -25.26
N THR A 116 -20.16 3.55 -25.30
CA THR A 116 -19.28 3.90 -24.16
C THR A 116 -19.32 5.39 -23.82
N LYS A 117 -19.03 5.70 -22.55
CA LYS A 117 -18.86 7.09 -22.08
C LYS A 117 -17.47 7.64 -22.38
N ILE A 118 -16.55 6.81 -22.87
CA ILE A 118 -15.20 7.20 -23.25
C ILE A 118 -15.25 7.98 -24.58
N ARG A 119 -14.87 9.27 -24.53
CA ARG A 119 -14.96 10.19 -25.67
C ARG A 119 -13.62 10.47 -26.37
N GLY A 120 -12.49 10.17 -25.73
CA GLY A 120 -11.18 10.39 -26.33
C GLY A 120 -10.02 9.70 -25.61
N PHE A 121 -8.98 9.43 -26.39
CA PHE A 121 -7.69 8.88 -25.93
C PHE A 121 -6.56 9.81 -26.32
N HIS A 122 -5.65 10.05 -25.39
CA HIS A 122 -4.45 10.83 -25.64
C HIS A 122 -3.20 10.09 -25.15
N THR A 123 -2.20 10.00 -26.01
CA THR A 123 -0.91 9.31 -25.78
C THR A 123 0.24 10.19 -26.24
N GLY A 124 1.43 10.00 -25.66
CA GLY A 124 2.68 10.63 -26.12
C GLY A 124 2.83 12.09 -25.69
N PHE A 125 2.72 12.38 -24.39
CA PHE A 125 3.07 13.68 -23.82
C PHE A 125 4.54 13.67 -23.39
N ASP A 126 5.34 14.59 -23.94
CA ASP A 126 6.71 14.83 -23.47
C ASP A 126 6.67 15.55 -22.11
N VAL A 127 6.96 14.82 -21.03
CA VAL A 127 7.09 15.40 -19.69
C VAL A 127 8.49 16.02 -19.58
N PHE A 128 8.59 17.34 -19.65
CA PHE A 128 9.83 18.06 -19.37
C PHE A 128 10.15 18.00 -17.86
N PRO A 129 11.29 17.43 -17.44
CA PRO A 129 11.77 17.65 -16.08
C PRO A 129 12.31 19.09 -15.98
N ALA A 130 11.79 19.86 -15.02
CA ALA A 130 12.20 21.22 -14.74
C ALA A 130 13.74 21.35 -14.58
N THR A 131 14.33 22.30 -15.30
CA THR A 131 15.65 22.87 -15.00
C THR A 131 15.53 24.40 -14.95
N THR A 132 16.35 25.01 -14.08
CA THR A 132 16.59 26.45 -13.81
C THR A 132 15.55 27.11 -12.89
N ALA A 133 15.86 27.92 -11.87
CA ALA A 133 17.07 28.54 -11.31
C ALA A 133 16.79 28.75 -9.78
N GLU A 134 17.71 28.97 -8.83
CA GLU A 134 18.86 29.88 -8.76
C GLU A 134 19.90 29.33 -7.76
N GLU A 135 21.16 29.57 -8.08
CA GLU A 135 22.32 29.35 -7.21
C GLU A 135 22.42 30.50 -6.20
N SER A 136 22.61 30.19 -4.92
CA SER A 136 23.45 31.02 -4.05
C SER A 136 24.17 30.14 -3.03
N GLU A 137 25.46 30.42 -2.88
CA GLU A 137 26.50 29.58 -2.30
C GLU A 137 26.45 29.52 -0.77
N THR A 138 26.52 28.31 -0.20
CA THR A 138 27.53 27.92 0.81
C THR A 138 27.63 26.39 0.85
N ALA A 139 28.84 25.84 0.66
CA ALA A 139 29.06 24.41 0.48
C ALA A 139 29.09 23.61 1.80
N SER A 140 28.22 22.60 1.93
CA SER A 140 28.46 21.25 2.49
C SER A 140 27.16 20.41 2.37
N ASP A 141 27.27 19.08 2.33
CA ASP A 141 26.20 18.05 2.24
C ASP A 141 25.30 18.01 0.98
N ASP A 142 24.95 19.14 0.36
CA ASP A 142 24.08 19.17 -0.83
C ASP A 142 24.68 18.52 -2.08
N GLN A 143 26.01 18.43 -2.17
CA GLN A 143 26.67 17.85 -3.35
C GLN A 143 26.50 16.33 -3.45
N ILE A 144 26.38 15.64 -2.32
CA ILE A 144 26.15 14.18 -2.29
C ILE A 144 24.68 13.90 -2.66
N GLU A 145 23.75 14.70 -2.14
CA GLU A 145 22.33 14.58 -2.43
C GLU A 145 22.00 14.94 -3.89
N GLN A 146 22.62 15.98 -4.45
CA GLN A 146 22.47 16.32 -5.86
C GLN A 146 23.12 15.29 -6.80
N GLN A 147 24.26 14.72 -6.41
CA GLN A 147 24.90 13.65 -7.18
C GLN A 147 24.03 12.39 -7.19
N GLN A 148 23.48 11.99 -6.04
CA GLN A 148 22.54 10.87 -5.92
C GLN A 148 21.24 11.12 -6.68
N LYS A 149 20.64 12.32 -6.59
CA LYS A 149 19.44 12.72 -7.37
C LYS A 149 19.68 12.74 -8.88
N SER A 150 20.87 13.15 -9.34
CA SER A 150 21.22 13.14 -10.76
C SER A 150 21.43 11.72 -11.31
N LEU A 151 22.02 10.84 -10.51
CA LEU A 151 22.18 9.41 -10.82
C LEU A 151 20.81 8.72 -10.90
N TRP A 152 19.90 9.06 -9.98
CA TRP A 152 18.51 8.58 -9.96
C TRP A 152 17.72 9.00 -11.20
N LYS A 153 17.80 10.28 -11.59
CA LYS A 153 17.14 10.83 -12.80
C LYS A 153 17.68 10.26 -14.11
N SER A 154 18.95 9.86 -14.15
CA SER A 154 19.56 9.22 -15.32
C SER A 154 19.12 7.77 -15.48
N ARG A 155 18.89 7.03 -14.38
CA ARG A 155 18.55 5.60 -14.40
C ARG A 155 17.08 5.33 -14.74
N LEU A 156 16.16 6.19 -14.31
CA LEU A 156 14.73 6.13 -14.68
C LEU A 156 14.48 6.19 -16.20
N LYS A 157 15.38 6.80 -16.99
CA LYS A 157 15.25 6.91 -18.45
C LYS A 157 15.76 5.68 -19.22
N SER A 158 16.48 4.76 -18.59
CA SER A 158 17.10 3.61 -19.27
C SER A 158 16.37 2.27 -19.07
N GLU A 159 15.33 2.22 -18.23
CA GLU A 159 14.73 0.94 -17.76
C GLU A 159 13.38 0.57 -18.37
N ASP A 160 12.86 1.31 -19.36
CA ASP A 160 11.64 0.95 -20.13
C ASP A 160 11.79 -0.34 -20.98
N PHE A 161 12.85 -1.14 -20.82
CA PHE A 161 13.15 -2.28 -21.68
C PHE A 161 13.30 -3.65 -20.98
N ILE A 162 13.13 -3.78 -19.66
CA ILE A 162 13.23 -5.10 -18.99
C ILE A 162 12.11 -5.31 -17.95
N PHE A 163 10.87 -5.39 -18.42
CA PHE A 163 9.79 -6.04 -17.66
C PHE A 163 9.09 -7.05 -18.56
N ASN A 164 9.68 -8.23 -18.67
CA ASN A 164 9.00 -9.46 -19.09
C ASN A 164 9.94 -10.65 -18.81
N SER A 165 9.92 -11.15 -17.57
CA SER A 165 10.12 -12.57 -17.24
C SER A 165 10.36 -12.75 -15.74
N LEU A 166 9.29 -12.88 -14.96
CA LEU A 166 9.31 -13.92 -13.93
C LEU A 166 8.93 -15.21 -14.65
N PRO A 167 9.70 -16.30 -14.54
CA PRO A 167 9.15 -17.61 -14.79
C PRO A 167 8.06 -17.81 -13.76
N SER A 168 6.82 -17.95 -14.22
CA SER A 168 5.83 -18.73 -13.47
C SER A 168 6.51 -20.01 -13.03
N LEU A 169 6.58 -20.30 -11.73
CA LEU A 169 6.83 -21.67 -11.30
C LEU A 169 5.81 -22.54 -12.04
N ASP A 170 6.34 -23.48 -12.83
CA ASP A 170 5.60 -24.38 -13.70
C ASP A 170 4.35 -24.97 -13.04
N ALA A 171 3.17 -24.49 -13.46
CA ALA A 171 1.91 -25.22 -13.39
C ALA A 171 1.77 -26.17 -14.60
N SER A 172 2.86 -26.86 -14.95
CA SER A 172 2.90 -27.89 -15.99
C SER A 172 3.14 -29.28 -15.40
N ALA A 173 2.42 -29.61 -14.32
CA ALA A 173 2.17 -31.00 -13.96
C ALA A 173 0.85 -31.43 -14.60
N SER A 174 1.00 -32.28 -15.62
CA SER A 174 -0.01 -33.09 -16.28
C SER A 174 -1.28 -33.35 -15.47
N SER A 175 -2.42 -33.16 -16.15
CA SER A 175 -3.73 -33.66 -15.77
C SER A 175 -3.71 -35.16 -15.40
N SER A 176 -3.57 -35.45 -14.12
CA SER A 176 -3.94 -36.74 -13.54
C SER A 176 -4.05 -36.63 -12.02
N SER A 177 -5.26 -36.87 -11.51
CA SER A 177 -5.63 -37.06 -10.10
C SER A 177 -5.23 -35.95 -9.13
N ILE A 178 -6.19 -35.05 -8.84
CA ILE A 178 -6.21 -34.23 -7.63
C ILE A 178 -6.21 -35.19 -6.43
N SER A 179 -5.03 -35.46 -5.86
CA SER A 179 -4.93 -36.06 -4.54
C SER A 179 -5.39 -35.01 -3.51
N GLN A 180 -6.13 -35.47 -2.51
CA GLN A 180 -6.67 -34.66 -1.40
C GLN A 180 -5.60 -34.03 -0.49
N GLU A 181 -4.31 -34.03 -0.87
CA GLU A 181 -3.19 -33.56 -0.05
C GLU A 181 -2.88 -32.05 -0.18
N ASN A 182 -3.50 -31.34 -1.13
CA ASN A 182 -3.16 -29.93 -1.44
C ASN A 182 -4.12 -28.86 -0.84
N THR A 183 -5.03 -29.21 0.07
CA THR A 183 -6.01 -28.27 0.65
C THR A 183 -5.52 -27.52 1.90
N THR A 184 -4.28 -27.78 2.34
CA THR A 184 -3.67 -27.20 3.55
C THR A 184 -2.56 -26.18 3.32
N ARG A 185 -2.12 -25.98 2.08
CA ARG A 185 -1.00 -25.10 1.77
C ARG A 185 -1.40 -23.63 1.89
N GLN A 186 -0.78 -22.90 2.81
CA GLN A 186 -0.89 -21.43 2.86
C GLN A 186 0.09 -20.80 1.85
N GLU A 187 -0.31 -19.67 1.27
CA GLU A 187 0.51 -18.93 0.30
C GLU A 187 1.69 -18.25 0.98
N ALA A 188 2.87 -18.17 0.35
CA ALA A 188 4.07 -17.63 1.00
C ALA A 188 3.96 -16.14 1.39
N ASP A 189 3.01 -15.41 0.81
CA ASP A 189 2.91 -13.95 0.91
C ASP A 189 2.61 -13.45 2.32
N PHE A 190 1.91 -14.25 3.16
CA PHE A 190 1.65 -13.84 4.54
C PHE A 190 2.92 -13.81 5.39
N MET A 191 3.92 -14.65 5.08
CA MET A 191 5.20 -14.66 5.81
C MET A 191 5.89 -13.31 5.69
N TYR A 192 5.82 -12.71 4.49
CA TYR A 192 6.39 -11.38 4.24
C TYR A 192 5.63 -10.28 4.97
N ALA A 193 4.30 -10.37 5.09
CA ALA A 193 3.51 -9.41 5.85
C ALA A 193 3.84 -9.47 7.36
N GLU A 194 4.03 -10.68 7.91
CA GLU A 194 4.45 -10.87 9.30
C GLU A 194 5.85 -10.29 9.55
N LEU A 195 6.79 -10.56 8.66
CA LEU A 195 8.15 -10.01 8.68
C LEU A 195 8.15 -8.49 8.55
N LEU A 196 7.39 -7.95 7.59
CA LEU A 196 7.30 -6.52 7.34
C LEU A 196 6.81 -5.79 8.58
N ARG A 197 5.75 -6.27 9.23
CA ARG A 197 5.25 -5.68 10.48
C ARG A 197 6.36 -5.62 11.53
N GLY A 198 7.03 -6.74 11.81
CA GLY A 198 8.08 -6.80 12.81
C GLY A 198 9.21 -5.81 12.52
N ILE A 199 9.68 -5.79 11.27
CA ILE A 199 10.73 -4.87 10.83
C ILE A 199 10.30 -3.40 10.96
N LEU A 200 9.08 -3.04 10.54
CA LEU A 200 8.60 -1.66 10.60
C LEU A 200 8.50 -1.14 12.04
N ILE A 201 8.08 -1.98 12.98
CA ILE A 201 7.97 -1.63 14.41
C ILE A 201 9.36 -1.38 15.04
N ASP A 202 10.38 -2.11 14.56
CA ASP A 202 11.75 -2.00 15.06
C ASP A 202 12.51 -0.78 14.49
N ILE A 203 12.07 -0.21 13.36
CA ILE A 203 12.72 0.97 12.77
C ILE A 203 12.33 2.23 13.57
N ASP A 204 13.35 2.94 14.06
CA ASP A 204 13.14 4.24 14.69
C ASP A 204 12.53 5.27 13.73
N SER A 205 11.62 6.08 14.26
CA SER A 205 10.88 7.09 13.52
C SER A 205 10.46 8.21 14.44
N THR A 206 10.30 9.40 13.87
CA THR A 206 9.70 10.54 14.55
C THR A 206 8.30 10.83 14.03
N GLU A 207 7.50 11.52 14.84
CA GLU A 207 6.20 12.04 14.42
C GLU A 207 6.35 13.02 13.25
N ASP A 208 7.34 13.91 13.32
CA ASP A 208 7.56 14.95 12.31
C ASP A 208 7.84 14.36 10.91
N GLU A 209 8.58 13.25 10.82
CA GLU A 209 8.80 12.53 9.55
C GLU A 209 7.48 12.04 8.94
N MET A 210 6.64 11.40 9.75
CA MET A 210 5.34 10.91 9.32
C MET A 210 4.43 12.07 8.88
N ILE A 211 4.37 13.13 9.68
CA ILE A 211 3.54 14.31 9.38
C ILE A 211 4.02 15.02 8.12
N HIS A 212 5.32 15.11 7.91
CA HIS A 212 5.88 15.68 6.69
C HIS A 212 5.43 14.90 5.45
N TYR A 213 5.50 13.57 5.50
CA TYR A 213 5.02 12.71 4.42
C TYR A 213 3.51 12.90 4.17
N CYS A 214 2.69 12.87 5.23
CA CYS A 214 1.24 13.03 5.12
C CYS A 214 0.85 14.40 4.54
N ARG A 215 1.56 15.48 4.92
CA ARG A 215 1.34 16.82 4.34
C ARG A 215 1.65 16.87 2.85
N GLN A 216 2.73 16.23 2.41
CA GLN A 216 3.04 16.14 0.99
C GLN A 216 1.95 15.35 0.24
N LYS A 217 1.54 14.20 0.80
CA LYS A 217 0.54 13.32 0.18
C LYS A 217 -0.83 13.99 0.05
N TYR A 218 -1.23 14.82 1.01
CA TYR A 218 -2.51 15.52 1.04
C TYR A 218 -2.40 17.02 0.73
N ALA A 219 -1.35 17.48 0.05
CA ALA A 219 -1.09 18.90 -0.19
C ALA A 219 -2.27 19.65 -0.84
N ALA A 220 -3.02 18.98 -1.73
CA ALA A 220 -4.19 19.53 -2.40
C ALA A 220 -5.49 19.45 -1.55
N ASN A 221 -5.53 18.62 -0.50
CA ASN A 221 -6.74 18.33 0.26
C ASN A 221 -6.78 19.07 1.60
N LYS A 222 -7.41 20.25 1.60
CA LYS A 222 -7.51 21.13 2.79
C LYS A 222 -8.15 20.45 4.01
N LYS A 223 -9.11 19.55 3.81
CA LYS A 223 -9.79 18.84 4.90
C LYS A 223 -8.83 17.87 5.57
N GLN A 224 -8.09 17.08 4.78
CA GLN A 224 -7.11 16.15 5.32
C GLN A 224 -5.93 16.88 5.97
N LEU A 225 -5.47 18.00 5.41
CA LEU A 225 -4.46 18.85 6.05
C LEU A 225 -4.92 19.35 7.42
N ALA A 226 -6.18 19.74 7.59
CA ALA A 226 -6.71 20.13 8.90
C ALA A 226 -6.64 18.98 9.91
N TYR A 227 -6.99 17.75 9.51
CA TYR A 227 -6.84 16.57 10.38
C TYR A 227 -5.38 16.24 10.69
N ILE A 228 -4.45 16.49 9.77
CA ILE A 228 -3.01 16.30 10.00
C ILE A 228 -2.50 17.30 11.04
N GLU A 229 -2.91 18.57 10.98
CA GLU A 229 -2.54 19.55 12.01
C GLU A 229 -3.17 19.21 13.37
N GLU A 230 -4.43 18.78 13.38
CA GLU A 230 -5.09 18.31 14.61
C GLU A 230 -4.35 17.11 15.21
N PHE A 231 -3.97 16.14 14.38
CA PHE A 231 -3.16 15.02 14.84
C PHE A 231 -1.84 15.51 15.45
N LYS A 232 -1.11 16.39 14.75
CA LYS A 232 0.17 16.94 15.26
C LYS A 232 0.03 17.63 16.62
N GLU A 233 -1.10 18.30 16.86
CA GLU A 233 -1.30 19.07 18.10
C GLU A 233 -1.77 18.20 19.27
N TYR A 234 -2.57 17.15 18.99
CA TYR A 234 -3.31 16.41 20.02
C TYR A 234 -3.00 14.91 20.08
N TYR A 235 -2.13 14.39 19.22
CA TYR A 235 -1.79 12.98 19.22
C TYR A 235 -1.04 12.58 20.49
N ASP A 236 -1.47 11.46 21.06
CA ASP A 236 -0.79 10.80 22.17
C ASP A 236 -0.66 9.30 21.82
N PRO A 237 0.52 8.69 22.00
CA PRO A 237 0.72 7.26 21.71
C PRO A 237 -0.26 6.33 22.43
N CYS A 238 -0.72 6.67 23.63
CA CYS A 238 -1.70 5.89 24.40
C CYS A 238 -3.12 5.96 23.80
N ASN A 239 -3.34 6.78 22.76
CA ASN A 239 -4.61 6.96 22.06
C ASN A 239 -4.53 6.57 20.58
N ALA A 240 -3.55 5.74 20.18
CA ALA A 240 -3.39 5.32 18.79
C ALA A 240 -4.64 4.66 18.18
N ILE A 241 -5.33 3.78 18.92
CA ILE A 241 -6.57 3.10 18.50
C ILE A 241 -7.70 4.10 18.26
N PHE A 242 -7.82 5.14 19.10
CA PHE A 242 -8.82 6.20 18.92
C PHE A 242 -8.58 6.93 17.59
N TRP A 243 -7.33 7.31 17.32
CA TRP A 243 -6.96 7.98 16.06
C TRP A 243 -7.08 7.06 14.84
N TYR A 244 -6.83 5.76 15.00
CA TYR A 244 -7.01 4.77 13.94
C TYR A 244 -8.49 4.58 13.58
N THR A 245 -9.39 4.51 14.56
CA THR A 245 -10.82 4.25 14.32
C THR A 245 -11.60 5.49 13.89
N ARG A 246 -11.06 6.68 14.12
CA ARG A 246 -11.69 7.93 13.69
C ARG A 246 -11.66 8.07 12.17
N ASP A 247 -12.73 8.61 11.59
CA ASP A 247 -12.81 8.93 10.15
C ASP A 247 -11.90 10.13 9.78
N THR A 248 -10.60 9.84 9.63
CA THR A 248 -9.53 10.78 9.28
C THR A 248 -8.60 10.19 8.22
N PHE A 249 -7.56 10.93 7.84
CA PHE A 249 -6.54 10.46 6.89
C PHE A 249 -5.89 9.15 7.34
N LEU A 250 -5.67 8.92 8.63
CA LEU A 250 -4.88 7.79 9.13
C LEU A 250 -5.50 6.45 8.81
N TYR A 251 -6.78 6.27 9.15
CA TYR A 251 -7.50 5.04 8.88
C TYR A 251 -7.45 4.68 7.40
N ARG A 252 -7.80 5.64 6.54
CA ARG A 252 -7.92 5.45 5.10
C ARG A 252 -6.56 5.21 4.46
N LEU A 253 -5.55 6.00 4.84
CA LEU A 253 -4.21 5.92 4.31
C LEU A 253 -3.53 4.61 4.70
N LEU A 254 -3.60 4.22 5.98
CA LEU A 254 -2.99 3.00 6.46
C LEU A 254 -3.65 1.76 5.84
N ASN A 255 -4.98 1.68 5.84
CA ASN A 255 -5.67 0.53 5.25
C ASN A 255 -5.48 0.44 3.73
N THR A 256 -5.41 1.58 3.03
CA THR A 256 -5.09 1.57 1.60
C THR A 256 -3.68 1.06 1.36
N ALA A 257 -2.70 1.55 2.13
CA ALA A 257 -1.31 1.10 2.01
C ALA A 257 -1.14 -0.40 2.31
N LEU A 258 -1.88 -0.93 3.29
CA LEU A 258 -1.89 -2.37 3.60
C LEU A 258 -2.49 -3.19 2.45
N ARG A 259 -3.59 -2.74 1.85
CA ARG A 259 -4.23 -3.42 0.70
C ARG A 259 -3.37 -3.43 -0.54
N GLU A 260 -2.71 -2.30 -0.82
CA GLU A 260 -1.88 -2.11 -2.02
C GLU A 260 -0.43 -2.58 -1.82
N GLN A 261 -0.06 -2.98 -0.59
CA GLN A 261 1.32 -3.26 -0.19
C GLN A 261 2.28 -2.11 -0.54
N ASP A 262 1.81 -0.87 -0.34
CA ASP A 262 2.58 0.36 -0.55
C ASP A 262 3.61 0.52 0.57
N ILE A 263 4.81 0.03 0.31
CA ILE A 263 5.92 0.03 1.27
C ILE A 263 6.36 1.45 1.64
N ASP A 264 6.21 2.43 0.74
CA ASP A 264 6.62 3.81 1.04
C ASP A 264 5.67 4.43 2.05
N THR A 265 4.37 4.26 1.85
CA THR A 265 3.37 4.71 2.83
C THR A 265 3.52 3.95 4.14
N LEU A 266 3.71 2.62 4.11
CA LEU A 266 3.88 1.84 5.34
C LEU A 266 5.15 2.22 6.10
N TYR A 267 6.25 2.49 5.39
CA TYR A 267 7.49 3.00 5.98
C TYR A 267 7.29 4.40 6.57
N ALA A 268 6.59 5.30 5.88
CA ALA A 268 6.31 6.64 6.39
C ALA A 268 5.39 6.62 7.63
N LEU A 269 4.43 5.70 7.68
CA LEU A 269 3.49 5.52 8.79
C LEU A 269 4.05 4.65 9.94
N ARG A 270 5.30 4.18 9.87
CA ARG A 270 5.88 3.25 10.84
C ARG A 270 5.81 3.75 12.30
N TYR A 271 5.94 5.07 12.50
CA TYR A 271 5.74 5.72 13.80
C TYR A 271 4.36 5.40 14.42
N PHE A 272 3.29 5.60 13.64
CA PHE A 272 1.93 5.34 14.10
C PHE A 272 1.62 3.83 14.17
N ILE A 273 2.11 3.05 13.21
CA ILE A 273 1.97 1.58 13.19
C ILE A 273 2.53 0.96 14.48
N LYS A 274 3.70 1.45 14.93
CA LYS A 274 4.31 1.03 16.19
C LYS A 274 3.39 1.27 17.39
N HIS A 275 2.92 2.50 17.58
CA HIS A 275 2.04 2.82 18.70
C HIS A 275 0.69 2.09 18.65
N LEU A 276 0.12 1.93 17.44
CA LEU A 276 -1.10 1.15 17.26
C LEU A 276 -0.89 -0.32 17.67
N HIS A 277 0.25 -0.91 17.28
CA HIS A 277 0.61 -2.26 17.67
C HIS A 277 0.86 -2.38 19.18
N GLU A 278 1.62 -1.47 19.78
CA GLU A 278 1.92 -1.45 21.22
C GLU A 278 0.65 -1.33 22.06
N GLN A 279 -0.25 -0.39 21.73
CA GLN A 279 -1.51 -0.25 22.45
C GLN A 279 -2.39 -1.50 22.31
N LEU A 280 -2.44 -2.11 21.12
CA LEU A 280 -3.18 -3.35 20.91
C LEU A 280 -2.58 -4.51 21.72
N MET A 281 -1.25 -4.60 21.78
CA MET A 281 -0.52 -5.57 22.60
C MET A 281 -0.82 -5.44 24.09
N GLU A 282 -0.91 -4.23 24.61
CA GLU A 282 -1.27 -3.96 26.01
C GLU A 282 -2.67 -4.47 26.34
N LEU A 283 -3.65 -4.17 25.48
CA LEU A 283 -5.02 -4.65 25.64
C LEU A 283 -5.10 -6.18 25.53
N TYR A 284 -4.42 -6.75 24.54
CA TYR A 284 -4.37 -8.19 24.33
C TYR A 284 -3.79 -8.93 25.54
N THR A 285 -2.65 -8.50 26.05
CA THR A 285 -2.00 -9.10 27.23
C THR A 285 -2.87 -8.96 28.48
N SER A 286 -3.54 -7.81 28.64
CA SER A 286 -4.50 -7.56 29.72
C SER A 286 -5.74 -8.45 29.64
N SER A 287 -6.11 -8.90 28.45
CA SER A 287 -7.26 -9.80 28.23
C SER A 287 -6.92 -11.26 28.49
N ILE A 288 -5.74 -11.73 28.06
CA ILE A 288 -5.27 -13.10 28.30
C ILE A 288 -5.12 -13.37 29.80
N THR A 289 -4.56 -12.42 30.54
CA THR A 289 -4.36 -12.54 32.00
C THR A 289 -5.68 -12.61 32.79
N LYS A 290 -6.83 -12.30 32.17
CA LYS A 290 -8.16 -12.28 32.79
C LYS A 290 -9.09 -13.41 32.32
N ALA A 291 -8.72 -14.21 31.32
CA ALA A 291 -9.65 -15.14 30.66
C ALA A 291 -9.45 -16.61 31.05
N ASP A 292 -10.20 -17.05 32.08
CA ASP A 292 -10.92 -18.34 32.06
C ASP A 292 -12.28 -18.06 31.38
N ASN A 293 -12.68 -18.90 30.42
CA ASN A 293 -13.97 -18.94 29.67
C ASN A 293 -13.93 -18.52 28.18
N THR A 294 -14.67 -19.29 27.38
CA THR A 294 -14.78 -19.31 25.91
C THR A 294 -15.88 -18.38 25.41
N GLU A 295 -15.58 -17.54 24.41
CA GLU A 295 -16.56 -16.71 23.67
C GLU A 295 -16.31 -16.85 22.16
N ASP A 296 -17.41 -17.01 21.39
CA ASP A 296 -17.42 -17.08 19.92
C ASP A 296 -17.66 -15.68 19.31
N GLN A 297 -17.12 -15.37 18.12
CA GLN A 297 -17.13 -14.02 17.51
C GLN A 297 -17.58 -14.01 16.02
N TYR A 298 -18.17 -12.89 15.53
CA TYR A 298 -18.88 -12.77 14.22
C TYR A 298 -18.57 -11.46 13.49
N THR A 299 -18.36 -11.44 12.18
CA THR A 299 -17.66 -10.31 11.53
C THR A 299 -18.26 -9.82 10.20
N GLU A 300 -18.05 -8.52 9.94
CA GLU A 300 -18.20 -7.83 8.65
C GLU A 300 -16.86 -7.11 8.35
N THR A 301 -16.35 -7.16 7.12
CA THR A 301 -14.93 -6.85 6.86
C THR A 301 -14.67 -5.37 6.59
N THR A 302 -13.93 -4.72 7.50
CA THR A 302 -12.95 -3.69 7.10
C THR A 302 -11.58 -4.03 7.70
N PHE A 303 -10.92 -4.99 7.03
CA PHE A 303 -9.57 -5.58 7.12
C PHE A 303 -8.84 -5.76 8.48
N LEU A 304 -9.04 -4.90 9.48
CA LEU A 304 -8.50 -5.06 10.84
C LEU A 304 -9.59 -5.06 11.92
N SER A 305 -10.79 -4.58 11.61
CA SER A 305 -11.87 -4.42 12.58
C SER A 305 -13.05 -5.34 12.27
N THR A 306 -13.66 -5.86 13.34
CA THR A 306 -14.81 -6.77 13.32
C THR A 306 -15.70 -6.54 14.55
N THR A 307 -16.96 -6.97 14.56
CA THR A 307 -17.80 -6.90 15.78
C THR A 307 -17.74 -8.21 16.57
N ALA A 308 -18.10 -8.21 17.84
CA ALA A 308 -18.41 -9.45 18.58
C ALA A 308 -19.89 -9.87 18.40
N THR A 309 -20.72 -8.96 17.91
CA THR A 309 -22.19 -9.08 17.97
C THR A 309 -22.77 -9.57 16.65
N LYS A 310 -23.40 -10.74 16.70
CA LYS A 310 -24.00 -11.36 15.51
C LYS A 310 -25.12 -10.50 14.94
N GLU A 311 -25.95 -9.92 15.81
CA GLU A 311 -27.10 -9.11 15.43
C GLU A 311 -26.67 -7.83 14.68
N LEU A 312 -25.55 -7.22 15.07
CA LEU A 312 -25.01 -6.04 14.39
C LEU A 312 -24.46 -6.43 13.00
N ALA A 313 -23.74 -7.55 12.90
CA ALA A 313 -23.26 -8.05 11.62
C ALA A 313 -24.42 -8.41 10.67
N GLU A 314 -25.49 -9.04 11.17
CA GLU A 314 -26.69 -9.34 10.38
C GLU A 314 -27.47 -8.07 9.97
N PHE A 315 -27.46 -7.03 10.82
CA PHE A 315 -28.07 -5.73 10.51
C PHE A 315 -27.38 -5.04 9.33
N PHE A 316 -26.06 -4.94 9.33
CA PHE A 316 -25.30 -4.27 8.27
C PHE A 316 -25.30 -5.03 6.94
N ILE A 317 -25.36 -6.37 6.99
CA ILE A 317 -25.53 -7.20 5.78
C ILE A 317 -26.92 -7.01 5.14
N GLY A 318 -27.86 -6.36 5.82
CA GLY A 318 -29.21 -6.09 5.34
C GLY A 318 -30.22 -7.19 5.68
N GLY A 319 -29.84 -8.14 6.52
CA GLY A 319 -30.60 -9.37 6.83
C GLY A 319 -31.94 -9.17 7.54
N ASN A 320 -32.25 -7.95 8.01
CA ASN A 320 -33.48 -7.64 8.75
C ASN A 320 -34.44 -6.67 8.05
N THR A 321 -34.26 -6.40 6.76
CA THR A 321 -35.26 -5.64 5.98
C THR A 321 -36.41 -6.54 5.50
N SER A 322 -37.06 -7.25 6.43
CA SER A 322 -38.30 -7.98 6.13
C SER A 322 -39.54 -7.07 6.09
N ASN A 323 -39.39 -5.74 6.06
CA ASN A 323 -40.52 -4.81 6.16
C ASN A 323 -40.38 -3.45 5.46
N ASP A 324 -39.43 -3.26 4.54
CA ASP A 324 -39.44 -2.02 3.74
C ASP A 324 -39.57 -2.30 2.25
N ASN A 325 -40.54 -1.61 1.64
CA ASN A 325 -40.90 -1.70 0.23
C ASN A 325 -39.87 -0.99 -0.66
N THR A 326 -38.57 -1.21 -0.44
CA THR A 326 -37.50 -0.66 -1.26
C THR A 326 -37.06 -1.72 -2.27
N SER A 327 -37.68 -1.62 -3.43
CA SER A 327 -37.44 -2.41 -4.64
C SER A 327 -36.06 -2.13 -5.27
N ASP A 328 -34.96 -2.31 -4.54
CA ASP A 328 -33.59 -2.04 -5.05
C ASP A 328 -32.55 -3.13 -4.72
N VAL A 329 -32.95 -4.29 -4.16
CA VAL A 329 -32.05 -5.45 -4.13
C VAL A 329 -31.98 -6.00 -5.57
N LYS A 330 -30.91 -5.64 -6.30
CA LYS A 330 -30.62 -6.21 -7.62
C LYS A 330 -30.64 -7.74 -7.53
N GLU A 331 -31.55 -8.37 -8.27
CA GLU A 331 -31.57 -9.81 -8.50
C GLU A 331 -30.16 -10.29 -8.84
N GLY A 332 -29.56 -11.13 -7.98
CA GLY A 332 -28.21 -11.67 -8.16
C GLY A 332 -27.14 -11.19 -7.18
N THR A 333 -27.48 -10.31 -6.22
CA THR A 333 -26.53 -9.90 -5.17
C THR A 333 -26.43 -11.00 -4.10
N LYS A 334 -25.20 -11.51 -3.84
CA LYS A 334 -24.93 -12.45 -2.74
C LYS A 334 -24.39 -11.69 -1.55
N HIS A 335 -24.98 -11.94 -0.38
CA HIS A 335 -24.51 -11.40 0.89
C HIS A 335 -23.49 -12.38 1.48
N ILE A 336 -22.38 -11.89 2.06
CA ILE A 336 -21.35 -12.74 2.66
C ILE A 336 -21.18 -12.34 4.13
N LEU A 337 -21.40 -13.29 5.04
CA LEU A 337 -21.13 -13.14 6.47
C LEU A 337 -19.88 -13.93 6.83
N PHE A 338 -18.87 -13.25 7.37
CA PHE A 338 -17.66 -13.90 7.85
C PHE A 338 -17.81 -14.20 9.35
N LYS A 339 -17.63 -15.44 9.77
CA LYS A 339 -17.57 -15.82 11.20
C LYS A 339 -16.13 -16.15 11.55
N ILE A 340 -15.49 -15.39 12.43
CA ILE A 340 -14.10 -15.63 12.83
C ILE A 340 -14.05 -16.40 14.14
N GLU A 341 -13.53 -17.63 14.07
CA GLU A 341 -13.24 -18.47 15.21
C GLU A 341 -11.83 -18.19 15.71
N ILE A 342 -11.73 -17.76 16.97
CA ILE A 342 -10.46 -17.45 17.61
C ILE A 342 -10.06 -18.57 18.56
N ASP A 343 -8.96 -19.23 18.24
CA ASP A 343 -8.31 -20.16 19.13
C ASP A 343 -7.41 -19.41 20.11
N LYS A 344 -7.86 -19.27 21.37
CA LYS A 344 -7.10 -18.56 22.44
C LYS A 344 -5.75 -19.23 22.76
N THR A 345 -5.51 -20.46 22.31
CA THR A 345 -4.20 -21.11 22.47
C THR A 345 -3.16 -20.58 21.47
N VAL A 346 -3.61 -19.97 20.37
CA VAL A 346 -2.74 -19.37 19.34
C VAL A 346 -2.36 -17.95 19.76
N ASN A 347 -1.29 -17.84 20.55
CA ASN A 347 -0.75 -16.57 21.04
C ASN A 347 0.20 -15.88 20.02
N LYS A 348 -0.17 -15.86 18.74
CA LYS A 348 0.69 -15.33 17.66
C LYS A 348 0.27 -13.96 17.17
N PHE A 349 -1.04 -13.71 17.07
CA PHE A 349 -1.59 -12.47 16.55
C PHE A 349 -2.38 -11.73 17.64
N PRO A 350 -1.91 -10.56 18.06
CA PRO A 350 -2.62 -9.73 19.00
C PRO A 350 -3.94 -9.27 18.42
N TYR A 351 -4.98 -9.32 19.24
CA TYR A 351 -6.30 -8.76 18.96
C TYR A 351 -6.90 -8.26 20.26
N ALA A 352 -7.80 -7.29 20.21
CA ALA A 352 -8.48 -6.83 21.41
C ALA A 352 -9.86 -6.30 21.07
N ASN A 353 -10.79 -6.45 22.02
CA ASN A 353 -11.97 -5.60 22.06
C ASN A 353 -11.51 -4.17 22.41
N ILE A 354 -11.81 -3.23 21.53
CA ILE A 354 -11.40 -1.83 21.62
C ILE A 354 -12.54 -0.90 22.04
N SER A 355 -13.62 -1.46 22.59
CA SER A 355 -14.68 -0.70 23.25
C SER A 355 -14.08 0.23 24.31
N GLY A 356 -14.48 1.51 24.25
CA GLY A 356 -14.00 2.54 25.16
C GLY A 356 -12.59 3.06 24.83
N LYS A 357 -11.97 2.53 23.77
CA LYS A 357 -10.70 3.01 23.19
C LYS A 357 -10.87 3.50 21.75
N SER A 358 -11.92 3.05 21.04
CA SER A 358 -12.26 3.53 19.71
C SER A 358 -12.91 4.93 19.76
N ALA A 359 -12.96 5.60 18.60
CA ALA A 359 -13.68 6.85 18.42
C ALA A 359 -15.20 6.70 18.54
N PHE A 360 -15.72 5.47 18.46
CA PHE A 360 -17.15 5.14 18.53
C PHE A 360 -17.61 4.69 19.92
N GLY A 361 -16.70 4.61 20.90
CA GLY A 361 -17.05 4.30 22.29
C GLY A 361 -17.32 2.82 22.54
N ASP A 362 -18.31 2.51 23.39
CA ASP A 362 -18.63 1.14 23.82
C ASP A 362 -19.74 0.49 22.98
N ASP A 363 -20.36 1.24 22.06
CA ASP A 363 -21.62 0.83 21.43
C ASP A 363 -21.46 -0.24 20.34
N GLU A 364 -20.28 -0.36 19.73
CA GLU A 364 -20.05 -1.25 18.56
C GLU A 364 -19.44 -2.61 18.93
N GLY A 365 -18.87 -2.76 20.14
CA GLY A 365 -18.22 -4.00 20.55
C GLY A 365 -17.09 -4.41 19.60
N GLU A 366 -16.35 -3.43 19.06
CA GLU A 366 -15.37 -3.59 18.00
C GLU A 366 -14.14 -4.39 18.47
N ILE A 367 -13.71 -5.35 17.68
CA ILE A 367 -12.51 -6.17 17.86
C ILE A 367 -11.53 -5.84 16.75
N LEU A 368 -10.37 -5.34 17.17
CA LEU A 368 -9.27 -4.97 16.29
C LEU A 368 -8.20 -6.08 16.30
N PHE A 369 -7.75 -6.50 15.12
CA PHE A 369 -6.63 -7.41 14.91
C PHE A 369 -5.36 -6.63 14.54
N THR A 370 -4.20 -7.20 14.87
CA THR A 370 -2.93 -6.64 14.42
C THR A 370 -2.80 -6.71 12.89
N MET A 371 -2.03 -5.79 12.30
CA MET A 371 -1.73 -5.85 10.86
C MET A 371 -1.08 -7.18 10.48
N GLY A 372 -1.44 -7.77 9.35
CA GLY A 372 -0.91 -9.06 8.91
C GLY A 372 -1.45 -10.25 9.71
N ALA A 373 -2.59 -10.12 10.39
CA ALA A 373 -3.36 -11.27 10.87
C ALA A 373 -3.84 -12.12 9.68
N VAL A 374 -3.74 -13.44 9.81
CA VAL A 374 -4.05 -14.40 8.74
C VAL A 374 -5.21 -15.27 9.17
N PHE A 375 -6.22 -15.34 8.30
CA PHE A 375 -7.41 -16.12 8.52
C PHE A 375 -7.53 -17.22 7.46
N ARG A 376 -7.81 -18.44 7.91
CA ARG A 376 -8.06 -19.57 7.02
C ARG A 376 -9.55 -19.81 6.90
N ILE A 377 -10.03 -19.97 5.66
CA ILE A 377 -11.41 -20.41 5.42
C ILE A 377 -11.55 -21.87 5.83
N VAL A 378 -12.42 -22.13 6.81
CA VAL A 378 -12.74 -23.46 7.35
C VAL A 378 -13.94 -24.04 6.62
N SER A 379 -14.98 -23.25 6.42
CA SER A 379 -16.18 -23.70 5.71
C SER A 379 -16.88 -22.54 5.04
N VAL A 380 -17.61 -22.86 3.97
CA VAL A 380 -18.45 -21.93 3.22
C VAL A 380 -19.81 -22.59 3.09
N ASN A 381 -20.81 -22.05 3.76
CA ASN A 381 -22.16 -22.59 3.79
C ASN A 381 -23.13 -21.55 3.25
N GLU A 382 -23.89 -21.90 2.22
CA GLU A 382 -24.95 -21.06 1.67
C GLU A 382 -26.26 -21.35 2.40
N THR A 383 -26.92 -20.31 2.92
CA THR A 383 -28.28 -20.39 3.47
C THR A 383 -29.32 -19.98 2.44
N ASP A 384 -30.58 -20.38 2.67
CA ASP A 384 -31.70 -20.22 1.73
C ASP A 384 -31.96 -18.78 1.24
N ASN A 385 -31.42 -17.76 1.93
CA ASN A 385 -31.62 -16.34 1.64
C ASN A 385 -30.50 -15.68 0.81
N SER A 386 -29.74 -16.42 -0.01
CA SER A 386 -28.58 -15.89 -0.75
C SER A 386 -27.49 -15.29 0.15
N LEU A 387 -27.42 -15.75 1.39
CA LEU A 387 -26.41 -15.40 2.38
C LEU A 387 -25.37 -16.53 2.44
N LEU A 388 -24.11 -16.17 2.23
CA LEU A 388 -22.97 -17.05 2.30
C LEU A 388 -22.28 -16.89 3.65
N ASN A 389 -22.38 -17.90 4.50
CA ASN A 389 -21.68 -17.95 5.77
C ASN A 389 -20.29 -18.55 5.57
N VAL A 390 -19.26 -17.73 5.70
CA VAL A 390 -17.86 -18.13 5.59
C VAL A 390 -17.27 -18.21 7.00
N THR A 391 -16.97 -19.41 7.47
CA THR A 391 -16.25 -19.58 8.73
C THR A 391 -14.76 -19.45 8.49
N LEU A 392 -14.14 -18.54 9.19
CA LEU A 392 -12.71 -18.27 9.21
C LEU A 392 -12.13 -18.72 10.55
N LYS A 393 -10.89 -19.19 10.57
CA LYS A 393 -10.12 -19.43 11.78
C LYS A 393 -8.89 -18.54 11.76
N LEU A 394 -8.59 -17.85 12.87
CA LEU A 394 -7.29 -17.17 13.02
C LEU A 394 -6.21 -18.25 13.08
N THR A 395 -5.33 -18.31 12.07
CA THR A 395 -4.33 -19.38 11.95
C THR A 395 -2.93 -18.85 12.11
N GLY A 396 -2.16 -19.46 13.02
CA GLY A 396 -0.74 -19.16 13.22
C GLY A 396 0.17 -19.85 12.21
N GLU A 397 0.36 -21.15 12.42
CA GLU A 397 1.23 -22.07 11.68
C GLU A 397 0.70 -23.49 11.91
N GLU A 398 -0.40 -23.84 11.24
CA GLU A 398 -0.88 -25.24 11.23
C GLU A 398 -0.07 -26.10 10.25
N ASP A 399 0.66 -25.45 9.34
CA ASP A 399 1.53 -26.06 8.34
C ASP A 399 2.99 -26.04 8.85
N GLU A 400 3.49 -27.22 9.22
CA GLU A 400 4.84 -27.41 9.78
C GLU A 400 5.95 -27.00 8.78
N ASP A 401 5.74 -27.24 7.48
CA ASP A 401 6.74 -26.94 6.45
C ASP A 401 6.84 -25.44 6.22
N LEU A 402 5.70 -24.76 6.30
CA LEU A 402 5.63 -23.32 6.21
C LEU A 402 6.15 -22.61 7.46
N HIS A 403 5.97 -23.19 8.65
CA HIS A 403 6.65 -22.71 9.85
C HIS A 403 8.17 -22.78 9.66
N LYS A 404 8.70 -23.93 9.19
CA LYS A 404 10.14 -24.08 8.91
C LYS A 404 10.61 -23.05 7.89
N LEU A 405 9.83 -22.81 6.84
CA LEU A 405 10.14 -21.78 5.85
C LEU A 405 10.14 -20.37 6.46
N THR A 406 9.15 -20.04 7.28
CA THR A 406 9.06 -18.75 7.99
C THR A 406 10.26 -18.53 8.90
N VAL A 407 10.66 -19.56 9.65
CA VAL A 407 11.84 -19.53 10.53
C VAL A 407 13.12 -19.33 9.72
N HIS A 408 13.27 -20.06 8.61
CA HIS A 408 14.44 -19.92 7.75
C HIS A 408 14.51 -18.54 7.10
N MET A 409 13.39 -18.04 6.56
CA MET A 409 13.29 -16.69 5.99
C MET A 409 13.60 -15.62 7.03
N LYS A 410 13.09 -15.76 8.26
CA LYS A 410 13.44 -14.87 9.39
C LYS A 410 14.94 -14.86 9.64
N ALA A 411 15.59 -16.01 9.68
CA ALA A 411 17.03 -16.10 9.92
C ALA A 411 17.87 -15.44 8.82
N ASP A 412 17.42 -15.48 7.57
CA ASP A 412 18.14 -14.90 6.43
C ASP A 412 17.91 -13.39 6.28
N ILE A 413 16.68 -12.93 6.56
CA ILE A 413 16.24 -11.55 6.35
C ILE A 413 16.55 -10.68 7.55
N VAL A 414 16.24 -11.13 8.77
CA VAL A 414 16.34 -10.29 9.98
C VAL A 414 17.81 -10.05 10.32
N GLN A 415 18.18 -8.78 10.36
CA GLN A 415 19.49 -8.28 10.74
C GLN A 415 19.37 -7.39 11.99
N PRO A 416 20.48 -7.17 12.72
CA PRO A 416 20.47 -6.27 13.88
C PRO A 416 20.04 -4.83 13.55
N ILE A 417 20.24 -4.39 12.29
CA ILE A 417 19.84 -3.06 11.82
C ILE A 417 18.53 -3.21 11.02
N PRO A 418 17.40 -2.67 11.50
CA PRO A 418 16.08 -2.87 10.90
C PRO A 418 15.97 -2.40 9.44
N LEU A 419 16.67 -1.32 9.05
CA LEU A 419 16.71 -0.87 7.65
C LEU A 419 17.35 -1.89 6.70
N ILE A 420 18.37 -2.62 7.15
CA ILE A 420 18.99 -3.69 6.37
C ILE A 420 18.01 -4.88 6.27
N SER A 421 17.30 -5.19 7.35
CA SER A 421 16.23 -6.21 7.33
C SER A 421 15.15 -5.86 6.30
N LEU A 422 14.73 -4.59 6.25
CA LEU A 422 13.75 -4.12 5.28
C LEU A 422 14.28 -4.23 3.84
N ALA A 423 15.55 -3.84 3.61
CA ALA A 423 16.19 -3.98 2.30
C ALA A 423 16.25 -5.45 1.83
N LYS A 424 16.65 -6.37 2.73
CA LYS A 424 16.67 -7.80 2.44
C LYS A 424 15.28 -8.36 2.16
N LEU A 425 14.26 -7.93 2.90
CA LEU A 425 12.87 -8.31 2.66
C LEU A 425 12.40 -7.84 1.27
N MET A 426 12.74 -6.61 0.87
CA MET A 426 12.45 -6.10 -0.47
C MET A 426 13.16 -6.93 -1.55
N GLY A 427 14.42 -7.32 -1.34
CA GLY A 427 15.14 -8.21 -2.25
C GLY A 427 14.51 -9.60 -2.36
N ALA A 428 14.10 -10.18 -1.22
CA ALA A 428 13.44 -11.49 -1.16
C ALA A 428 12.07 -11.50 -1.87
N THR A 429 11.40 -10.35 -1.93
CA THR A 429 10.12 -10.15 -2.66
C THR A 429 10.34 -9.60 -4.08
N ALA A 430 11.58 -9.67 -4.60
CA ALA A 430 11.99 -9.19 -5.93
C ALA A 430 11.76 -7.69 -6.20
N ARG A 431 11.61 -6.87 -5.14
CA ARG A 431 11.50 -5.41 -5.21
C ARG A 431 12.88 -4.75 -5.12
N TYR A 432 13.77 -5.08 -6.06
CA TYR A 432 15.20 -4.73 -5.97
C TYR A 432 15.49 -3.22 -5.93
N MET A 433 14.69 -2.39 -6.61
CA MET A 433 14.80 -0.93 -6.52
C MET A 433 14.48 -0.41 -5.11
N LYS A 434 13.49 -1.02 -4.44
CA LYS A 434 13.17 -0.69 -3.04
C LYS A 434 14.24 -1.19 -2.09
N ALA A 435 14.80 -2.37 -2.35
CA ALA A 435 15.95 -2.88 -1.60
C ALA A 435 17.13 -1.91 -1.67
N GLU A 436 17.48 -1.42 -2.87
CA GLU A 436 18.53 -0.40 -3.05
C GLU A 436 18.27 0.84 -2.20
N GLN A 437 17.05 1.39 -2.24
CA GLN A 437 16.68 2.57 -1.45
C GLN A 437 16.92 2.36 0.05
N PHE A 438 16.48 1.24 0.61
CA PHE A 438 16.67 0.96 2.04
C PHE A 438 18.12 0.62 2.40
N TYR A 439 18.88 -0.02 1.52
CA TYR A 439 20.32 -0.19 1.74
C TYR A 439 21.06 1.16 1.76
N LEU A 440 20.77 2.05 0.82
CA LEU A 440 21.36 3.40 0.80
C LEU A 440 20.94 4.20 2.04
N LEU A 441 19.68 4.09 2.46
CA LEU A 441 19.20 4.73 3.68
C LEU A 441 19.92 4.18 4.92
N SER A 442 20.19 2.86 4.97
CA SER A 442 20.92 2.23 6.07
C SER A 442 22.38 2.70 6.17
N LEU A 443 22.99 3.21 5.08
CA LEU A 443 24.34 3.79 5.15
C LEU A 443 24.40 5.09 5.94
N ASN A 444 23.24 5.74 6.16
CA ASN A 444 23.12 6.94 7.00
C ASN A 444 22.71 6.60 8.44
N ASP A 445 22.50 5.31 8.77
CA ASP A 445 22.14 4.88 10.11
C ASP A 445 23.30 5.14 11.09
N SER A 446 22.98 5.66 12.28
CA SER A 446 23.99 6.02 13.29
C SER A 446 24.84 4.84 13.76
N VAL A 447 24.31 3.62 13.78
CA VAL A 447 25.03 2.40 14.14
C VAL A 447 25.92 1.96 12.98
N VAL A 448 25.40 2.01 11.75
CA VAL A 448 26.16 1.64 10.54
C VAL A 448 27.34 2.57 10.33
N THR A 449 27.13 3.88 10.39
CA THR A 449 28.16 4.90 10.12
C THR A 449 29.36 4.83 11.06
N GLN A 450 29.21 4.26 12.26
CA GLN A 450 30.29 4.13 13.25
C GLN A 450 31.14 2.87 13.07
N ASP A 451 30.69 1.89 12.28
CA ASP A 451 31.39 0.62 12.10
C ASP A 451 31.68 0.36 10.61
N ALA A 452 32.97 0.46 10.24
CA ALA A 452 33.43 0.19 8.88
C ALA A 452 33.11 -1.24 8.39
N GLY A 453 33.00 -2.21 9.30
CA GLY A 453 32.54 -3.57 9.00
C GLY A 453 31.07 -3.62 8.61
N CYS A 454 30.20 -2.86 9.31
CA CYS A 454 28.79 -2.70 8.95
C CYS A 454 28.64 -2.02 7.60
N ILE A 455 29.34 -0.91 7.36
CA ILE A 455 29.35 -0.22 6.06
C ILE A 455 29.79 -1.18 4.95
N ALA A 456 30.85 -1.95 5.17
CA ALA A 456 31.32 -2.92 4.19
C ALA A 456 30.30 -4.04 3.94
N ALA A 457 29.58 -4.50 4.96
CA ALA A 457 28.52 -5.49 4.81
C ALA A 457 27.37 -4.94 3.95
N VAL A 458 26.94 -3.69 4.18
CA VAL A 458 25.92 -3.03 3.36
C VAL A 458 26.35 -2.90 1.90
N TYR A 459 27.61 -2.52 1.62
CA TYR A 459 28.11 -2.49 0.24
C TYR A 459 28.19 -3.88 -0.42
N ASN A 460 28.50 -4.94 0.34
CA ASN A 460 28.44 -6.30 -0.18
C ASN A 460 27.00 -6.66 -0.57
N ASP A 461 26.03 -6.34 0.28
CA ASP A 461 24.62 -6.66 0.04
C ASP A 461 24.03 -5.80 -1.09
N LEU A 462 24.42 -4.52 -1.21
CA LEU A 462 24.12 -3.68 -2.38
C LEU A 462 24.69 -4.28 -3.67
N GLY A 463 25.92 -4.81 -3.63
CA GLY A 463 26.53 -5.48 -4.77
C GLY A 463 25.74 -6.70 -5.23
N LEU A 464 25.24 -7.50 -4.28
CA LEU A 464 24.33 -8.61 -4.57
C LEU A 464 22.99 -8.13 -5.16
N ASN A 465 22.42 -7.06 -4.61
CA ASN A 465 21.18 -6.47 -5.13
C ASN A 465 21.35 -5.98 -6.58
N TYR A 466 22.44 -5.27 -6.89
CA TYR A 466 22.74 -4.83 -8.26
C TYR A 466 23.00 -6.01 -9.21
N LYS A 467 23.62 -7.09 -8.74
CA LYS A 467 23.76 -8.33 -9.51
C LYS A 467 22.40 -8.92 -9.87
N LEU A 468 21.43 -8.91 -8.96
CA LEU A 468 20.05 -9.33 -9.21
C LEU A 468 19.34 -8.40 -10.22
N MET A 469 19.62 -7.10 -10.17
CA MET A 469 19.17 -6.11 -11.17
C MET A 469 19.93 -6.19 -12.51
N LYS A 470 20.90 -7.09 -12.66
CA LYS A 470 21.81 -7.21 -13.83
C LYS A 470 22.68 -5.96 -14.07
N GLN A 471 22.83 -5.08 -13.09
CA GLN A 471 23.70 -3.91 -13.12
C GLN A 471 25.11 -4.30 -12.66
N MET A 472 25.87 -4.93 -13.57
CA MET A 472 27.14 -5.57 -13.23
C MET A 472 28.24 -4.57 -12.85
N ASP A 473 28.30 -3.41 -13.51
CA ASP A 473 29.33 -2.40 -13.22
C ASP A 473 29.16 -1.82 -11.82
N GLU A 474 27.92 -1.56 -11.41
CA GLU A 474 27.53 -1.15 -10.07
C GLU A 474 27.86 -2.23 -9.04
N ALA A 475 27.50 -3.49 -9.34
CA ALA A 475 27.79 -4.61 -8.45
C ALA A 475 29.29 -4.73 -8.16
N VAL A 476 30.13 -4.65 -9.20
CA VAL A 476 31.60 -4.69 -9.06
C VAL A 476 32.11 -3.54 -8.21
N LYS A 477 31.63 -2.30 -8.43
CA LYS A 477 32.02 -1.14 -7.62
C LYS A 477 31.68 -1.34 -6.15
N CYS A 478 30.47 -1.82 -5.85
CA CYS A 478 30.01 -2.10 -4.49
C CYS A 478 30.86 -3.19 -3.81
N PHE A 479 31.12 -4.32 -4.48
CA PHE A 479 31.99 -5.36 -3.94
C PHE A 479 33.41 -4.87 -3.69
N GLN A 480 33.97 -4.09 -4.62
CA GLN A 480 35.31 -3.52 -4.46
C GLN A 480 35.37 -2.56 -3.26
N THR A 481 34.35 -1.72 -3.10
CA THR A 481 34.23 -0.80 -1.97
C THR A 481 34.15 -1.55 -0.64
N SER A 482 33.36 -2.63 -0.58
CA SER A 482 33.30 -3.52 0.57
C SER A 482 34.66 -4.15 0.90
N ILE A 483 35.38 -4.65 -0.11
CA ILE A 483 36.73 -5.23 0.05
C ILE A 483 37.72 -4.20 0.59
N ASP A 484 37.74 -2.99 0.03
CA ASP A 484 38.67 -1.94 0.41
C ASP A 484 38.45 -1.51 1.87
N LEU A 485 37.19 -1.35 2.28
CA LEU A 485 36.83 -1.06 3.67
C LEU A 485 37.27 -2.19 4.63
N LYS A 486 37.00 -3.44 4.26
CA LYS A 486 37.39 -4.62 5.07
C LYS A 486 38.91 -4.70 5.24
N ILE A 487 39.68 -4.53 4.17
CA ILE A 487 41.15 -4.57 4.22
C ILE A 487 41.69 -3.42 5.08
N LYS A 488 41.13 -2.23 4.94
CA LYS A 488 41.65 -1.03 5.59
C LYS A 488 41.36 -0.98 7.09
N TYR A 489 40.18 -1.45 7.53
CA TYR A 489 39.68 -1.19 8.88
C TYR A 489 39.41 -2.44 9.73
N LEU A 490 39.32 -3.65 9.15
CA LEU A 490 39.13 -4.85 9.97
C LEU A 490 40.47 -5.41 10.46
N THR A 491 40.61 -5.53 11.78
CA THR A 491 41.71 -6.27 12.41
C THR A 491 41.72 -7.72 11.90
N ASN A 492 42.89 -8.21 11.48
CA ASN A 492 43.06 -9.54 10.86
C ASN A 492 42.21 -9.77 9.60
N ALA A 493 42.00 -8.74 8.77
CA ALA A 493 41.23 -8.81 7.52
C ALA A 493 41.54 -10.06 6.65
N HIS A 494 42.82 -10.47 6.56
CA HIS A 494 43.25 -11.64 5.78
C HIS A 494 42.70 -12.98 6.27
N ILE A 495 42.22 -13.07 7.51
CA ILE A 495 41.65 -14.27 8.12
C ILE A 495 40.13 -14.12 8.29
N ASN A 496 39.56 -12.96 7.95
CA ASN A 496 38.14 -12.70 8.13
C ASN A 496 37.30 -13.43 7.06
N PRO A 497 36.41 -14.37 7.43
CA PRO A 497 35.59 -15.12 6.47
C PRO A 497 34.71 -14.22 5.59
N SER A 498 34.28 -13.06 6.11
CA SER A 498 33.44 -12.12 5.37
C SER A 498 34.16 -11.49 4.17
N LEU A 499 35.50 -11.42 4.18
CA LEU A 499 36.28 -10.95 3.04
C LEU A 499 36.30 -11.99 1.92
N ALA A 500 36.45 -13.27 2.26
CA ALA A 500 36.37 -14.37 1.30
C ALA A 500 34.99 -14.45 0.62
N ILE A 501 33.92 -14.23 1.38
CA ILE A 501 32.55 -14.16 0.83
C ILE A 501 32.44 -13.05 -0.20
N THR A 502 32.93 -11.84 0.07
CA THR A 502 32.85 -10.73 -0.90
C THR A 502 33.70 -10.97 -2.15
N TYR A 503 34.89 -11.57 -2.03
CA TYR A 503 35.65 -11.99 -3.20
C TYR A 503 34.91 -13.05 -4.03
N SER A 504 34.23 -13.99 -3.36
CA SER A 504 33.41 -15.00 -4.04
C SER A 504 32.17 -14.41 -4.71
N ASN A 505 31.64 -13.29 -4.19
CA ASN A 505 30.51 -12.59 -4.81
C ASN A 505 30.94 -11.75 -6.03
N LEU A 506 32.17 -11.20 -5.96
CA LEU A 506 32.81 -10.43 -7.03
C LEU A 506 33.20 -11.30 -8.24
N GLY A 507 33.76 -12.49 -7.98
CA GLY A 507 34.07 -13.49 -9.01
C GLY A 507 32.82 -14.12 -9.58
#